data_AF-A0A935PUZ2-F1
#
_entry.id   AF-A0A935PUZ2-F1
#
_cell.length_a   1.000
_cell.length_b   1.000
_cell.length_c   1.000
_cell.angle_alpha   90.00
_cell.angle_beta   90.00
_cell.angle_gamma   90.00
#
_symmetry.space_group_name_H-M   'P 1'
#
loop_
_entity.id
_entity.type
_entity.pdbx_description
1 polymer ?
#
loop_
_entity_poly.entity_id
_entity_poly.type
_entity_poly.pdbx_seq_one_letter_code
_entity_poly.pdbx_strand_id
1 'polypeptide(L)'
;MAARSRTRTATAPCCRTPPGRTRLAETFDGGCDCGAVRYRLLAKPLFVHCCHCRWCQRESGSAFALNALIESDKLERIAGEPEMVRTPSESGYGQLFARCPACRVALWSHYAGAGLASAFVRVGTLDDPDRWPPDIHIFTRSKQPWVVIPEGANAVPGYYDREKSWPAESLARSQAIAPRIGAYHAALADLKRLVANGPVEGWPGREGDQRLLKGLAACRFEAGATYTEKQVSDLLRGWLAGFCAPGGLDHVTMRRELVDAGLLVRDKAGASYTVNPARIADFVADDARWLDPASVREAVRRERESRKRDRAG
;
A
#
# COMPACT_ATOMS: atom_id res chain seq x y z
N MET A 1 66.80 -21.36 -39.37
CA MET A 1 65.44 -20.86 -39.67
C MET A 1 64.88 -20.26 -38.38
N ALA A 2 65.15 -19.01 -37.99
CA ALA A 2 64.82 -17.72 -38.60
C ALA A 2 63.32 -17.48 -38.83
N ALA A 3 62.65 -16.90 -37.82
CA ALA A 3 61.50 -15.96 -37.95
C ALA A 3 61.12 -15.46 -36.53
N ARG A 4 61.87 -14.51 -35.95
CA ARG A 4 61.54 -13.07 -35.83
C ARG A 4 60.23 -12.75 -35.10
N SER A 5 60.42 -12.45 -33.81
CA SER A 5 59.63 -11.56 -32.95
C SER A 5 59.02 -10.37 -33.68
N ARG A 6 57.74 -10.09 -33.42
CA ARG A 6 57.10 -8.78 -33.60
C ARG A 6 56.39 -8.39 -32.31
N THR A 7 57.07 -7.57 -31.52
CA THR A 7 56.50 -6.72 -30.48
C THR A 7 55.51 -5.75 -31.13
N ARG A 8 54.27 -5.72 -30.63
CA ARG A 8 53.26 -4.75 -31.03
C ARG A 8 52.80 -4.00 -29.78
N THR A 9 53.49 -2.91 -29.46
CA THR A 9 53.02 -1.88 -28.52
C THR A 9 51.84 -1.16 -29.14
N ALA A 10 50.63 -1.43 -28.64
CA ALA A 10 49.44 -0.64 -28.92
C ALA A 10 49.12 0.23 -27.70
N THR A 11 49.54 1.49 -27.76
CA THR A 11 49.08 2.55 -26.87
C THR A 11 47.60 2.82 -27.17
N ALA A 12 46.71 2.43 -26.25
CA ALA A 12 45.30 2.79 -26.31
C ALA A 12 45.15 4.30 -26.10
N PRO A 13 44.36 5.02 -26.92
CA PRO A 13 44.10 6.43 -26.69
C PRO A 13 43.20 6.56 -25.46
N CYS A 14 43.65 7.40 -24.52
CA CYS A 14 42.90 7.85 -23.36
C CYS A 14 41.57 8.47 -23.82
N CYS A 15 40.48 7.69 -23.73
CA CYS A 15 39.13 8.19 -23.97
C CYS A 15 38.74 9.08 -22.78
N ARG A 16 38.91 10.40 -22.97
CA ARG A 16 38.33 11.41 -22.07
C ARG A 16 36.82 11.37 -22.23
N THR A 17 36.11 10.92 -21.20
CA THR A 17 34.65 10.98 -21.13
C THR A 17 34.19 12.45 -21.19
N PRO A 18 33.22 12.83 -22.03
CA PRO A 18 32.75 14.21 -22.10
C PRO A 18 31.95 14.56 -20.82
N PRO A 19 32.16 15.74 -20.21
CA PRO A 19 31.31 16.22 -19.13
C PRO A 19 30.02 16.75 -19.75
N GLY A 20 28.89 16.12 -19.46
CA GLY A 20 27.60 16.61 -19.99
C GLY A 20 26.46 15.60 -20.11
N ARG A 21 26.61 14.34 -19.68
CA ARG A 21 25.42 13.51 -19.45
C ARG A 21 24.82 13.91 -18.10
N THR A 22 23.71 14.65 -18.15
CA THR A 22 22.73 14.71 -17.06
C THR A 22 22.53 13.26 -16.61
N ARG A 23 22.91 12.93 -15.38
CA ARG A 23 22.80 11.57 -14.84
C ARG A 23 21.32 11.21 -14.93
N LEU A 24 20.96 10.32 -15.86
CA LEU A 24 19.61 9.74 -15.90
C LEU A 24 19.35 9.22 -14.49
N ALA A 25 18.23 9.61 -13.88
CA ALA A 25 17.86 9.14 -12.56
C ALA A 25 17.93 7.61 -12.57
N GLU A 26 18.60 7.03 -11.57
CA GLU A 26 18.77 5.59 -11.49
C GLU A 26 17.41 4.95 -11.16
N THR A 27 16.97 4.02 -12.00
CA THR A 27 15.70 3.31 -11.84
C THR A 27 15.94 1.83 -11.61
N PHE A 28 15.00 1.16 -10.92
CA PHE A 28 15.12 -0.25 -10.57
C PHE A 28 13.85 -1.00 -10.97
N ASP A 29 13.96 -1.91 -11.92
CA ASP A 29 12.81 -2.63 -12.46
C ASP A 29 12.53 -3.91 -11.66
N GLY A 30 11.27 -4.34 -11.71
CA GLY A 30 10.83 -5.57 -11.08
C GLY A 30 9.49 -6.03 -11.66
N GLY A 31 9.04 -7.19 -11.20
CA GLY A 31 7.79 -7.75 -11.64
C GLY A 31 7.49 -9.10 -11.02
N CYS A 32 6.34 -9.65 -11.38
CA CYS A 32 5.99 -11.01 -10.98
C CYS A 32 6.75 -12.05 -11.81
N ASP A 33 6.79 -13.28 -11.29
CA ASP A 33 7.48 -14.41 -11.92
C ASP A 33 6.97 -14.73 -13.33
N CYS A 34 5.66 -14.57 -13.59
CA CYS A 34 5.10 -14.78 -14.92
C CYS A 34 5.23 -13.57 -15.86
N GLY A 35 5.80 -12.45 -15.41
CA GLY A 35 5.97 -11.24 -16.20
C GLY A 35 4.70 -10.42 -16.50
N ALA A 36 3.51 -10.92 -16.13
CA ALA A 36 2.24 -10.25 -16.41
C ALA A 36 2.09 -8.88 -15.71
N VAL A 37 2.77 -8.67 -14.58
CA VAL A 37 2.86 -7.38 -13.91
C VAL A 37 4.32 -6.96 -13.82
N ARG A 38 4.62 -5.75 -14.31
CA ARG A 38 5.94 -5.12 -14.27
C ARG A 38 5.84 -3.74 -13.62
N TYR A 39 6.85 -3.39 -12.84
CA TYR A 39 6.93 -2.12 -12.15
C TYR A 39 8.37 -1.59 -12.14
N ARG A 40 8.52 -0.32 -11.77
CA ARG A 40 9.78 0.42 -11.72
C ARG A 40 9.82 1.27 -10.46
N LEU A 41 10.95 1.23 -9.77
CA LEU A 41 11.28 2.17 -8.71
C LEU A 41 12.05 3.35 -9.32
N LEU A 42 11.56 4.56 -9.06
CA LEU A 42 12.14 5.82 -9.57
C LEU A 42 13.20 6.41 -8.62
N ALA A 43 13.46 5.73 -7.50
CA ALA A 43 14.45 6.08 -6.51
C ALA A 43 14.89 4.84 -5.75
N LYS A 44 15.99 4.93 -5.01
CA LYS A 44 16.40 3.86 -4.09
C LYS A 44 15.36 3.69 -2.99
N PRO A 45 15.17 2.46 -2.45
CA PRO A 45 14.40 2.25 -1.24
C PRO A 45 14.86 3.17 -0.10
N LEU A 46 13.91 3.61 0.70
CA LEU A 46 14.15 4.36 1.93
C LEU A 46 14.90 3.50 2.96
N PHE A 47 14.49 2.24 3.08
CA PHE A 47 15.04 1.27 4.03
C PHE A 47 14.56 -0.15 3.68
N VAL A 48 15.34 -1.17 3.98
CA VAL A 48 15.02 -2.58 3.70
C VAL A 48 14.89 -3.37 5.00
N HIS A 49 13.70 -3.91 5.26
CA HIS A 49 13.44 -4.72 6.45
C HIS A 49 13.39 -6.20 6.11
N CYS A 50 14.12 -7.02 6.87
CA CYS A 50 13.86 -8.45 6.97
C CYS A 50 12.95 -8.72 8.18
N CYS A 51 11.67 -8.96 7.93
CA CYS A 51 10.68 -9.17 8.98
C CYS A 51 10.46 -10.66 9.29
N HIS A 52 10.64 -11.01 10.56
CA HIS A 52 10.53 -12.37 11.07
C HIS A 52 9.19 -12.67 11.76
N CYS A 53 8.20 -11.78 11.72
CA CYS A 53 6.91 -12.05 12.37
C CYS A 53 6.15 -13.20 11.68
N ARG A 54 5.24 -13.87 12.41
CA ARG A 54 4.48 -15.01 11.88
C ARG A 54 3.57 -14.65 10.70
N TRP A 55 3.12 -13.39 10.60
CA TRP A 55 2.37 -12.93 9.43
C TRP A 55 3.26 -12.85 8.19
N CYS A 56 4.46 -12.26 8.30
CA CYS A 56 5.39 -12.21 7.18
C CYS A 56 5.83 -13.61 6.71
N GLN A 57 6.00 -14.55 7.64
CA GLN A 57 6.27 -15.95 7.31
C GLN A 57 5.13 -16.59 6.52
N ARG A 58 3.88 -16.46 7.00
CA ARG A 58 2.70 -17.00 6.31
C ARG A 58 2.48 -16.36 4.94
N GLU A 59 2.66 -15.05 4.84
CA GLU A 59 2.43 -14.31 3.59
C GLU A 59 3.46 -14.59 2.50
N SER A 60 4.71 -14.87 2.88
CA SER A 60 5.78 -15.21 1.94
C SER A 60 5.91 -16.71 1.70
N GLY A 61 5.38 -17.54 2.60
CA GLY A 61 5.69 -18.97 2.65
C GLY A 61 7.13 -19.27 3.10
N SER A 62 7.92 -18.25 3.45
CA SER A 62 9.33 -18.36 3.83
C SER A 62 9.55 -18.09 5.33
N ALA A 63 10.80 -18.19 5.79
CA ALA A 63 11.17 -17.93 7.18
C ALA A 63 11.09 -16.45 7.57
N PHE A 64 11.05 -15.55 6.58
CA PHE A 64 10.92 -14.10 6.73
C PHE A 64 10.41 -13.47 5.43
N ALA A 65 10.00 -12.21 5.49
CA ALA A 65 9.75 -11.39 4.30
C ALA A 65 10.77 -10.25 4.24
N LEU A 66 11.43 -10.09 3.10
CA LEU A 66 12.33 -8.98 2.81
C LEU A 66 11.58 -7.90 2.03
N ASN A 67 11.42 -6.72 2.64
CA ASN A 67 10.63 -5.63 2.10
C ASN A 67 11.48 -4.37 1.95
N ALA A 68 11.54 -3.81 0.75
CA ALA A 68 12.09 -2.50 0.46
C ALA A 68 10.99 -1.45 0.59
N LEU A 69 11.15 -0.51 1.51
CA LEU A 69 10.21 0.58 1.72
C LEU A 69 10.50 1.70 0.73
N ILE A 70 9.46 2.23 0.11
CA ILE A 70 9.56 3.36 -0.81
C ILE A 70 8.29 4.21 -0.73
N GLU A 71 8.38 5.48 -1.10
CA GLU A 71 7.24 6.34 -1.35
C GLU A 71 6.46 5.80 -2.55
N SER A 72 5.13 5.73 -2.46
CA SER A 72 4.34 5.09 -3.52
C SER A 72 4.35 5.86 -4.83
N ASP A 73 4.65 7.16 -4.82
CA ASP A 73 4.82 7.98 -6.03
C ASP A 73 6.16 7.72 -6.74
N LYS A 74 7.06 6.95 -6.11
CA LYS A 74 8.29 6.44 -6.72
C LYS A 74 8.16 4.99 -7.16
N LEU A 75 6.98 4.36 -7.01
CA LEU A 75 6.66 3.04 -7.55
C LEU A 75 5.75 3.20 -8.76
N GLU A 76 6.34 3.13 -9.95
CA GLU A 76 5.63 3.24 -11.22
C GLU A 76 5.24 1.85 -11.72
N ARG A 77 3.98 1.66 -12.10
CA ARG A 77 3.52 0.44 -12.76
C ARG A 77 3.80 0.56 -14.26
N ILE A 78 4.52 -0.41 -14.82
CA ILE A 78 4.95 -0.41 -16.22
C ILE A 78 4.01 -1.27 -17.09
N ALA A 79 3.57 -2.41 -16.58
CA ALA A 79 2.65 -3.30 -17.30
C ALA A 79 1.80 -4.13 -16.34
N GLY A 80 0.60 -4.50 -16.79
CA GLY A 80 -0.38 -5.27 -16.02
C GLY A 80 -1.03 -4.49 -14.89
N GLU A 81 -2.17 -4.95 -14.41
CA GLU A 81 -2.84 -4.43 -13.22
C GLU A 81 -2.78 -5.48 -12.10
N PRO A 82 -2.13 -5.20 -10.96
CA PRO A 82 -2.19 -6.11 -9.82
C PRO A 82 -3.58 -6.11 -9.18
N GLU A 83 -3.97 -7.26 -8.65
CA GLU A 83 -5.12 -7.36 -7.77
C GLU A 83 -4.75 -6.89 -6.35
N MET A 84 -5.54 -5.95 -5.82
CA MET A 84 -5.34 -5.45 -4.46
C MET A 84 -6.10 -6.32 -3.44
N VAL A 85 -5.37 -7.13 -2.67
CA VAL A 85 -5.92 -8.10 -1.71
C VAL A 85 -5.71 -7.63 -0.28
N ARG A 86 -6.79 -7.53 0.50
CA ARG A 86 -6.68 -7.27 1.94
C ARG A 86 -6.30 -8.54 2.68
N THR A 87 -5.36 -8.38 3.59
CA THR A 87 -4.84 -9.48 4.37
C THR A 87 -4.67 -9.05 5.82
N PRO A 88 -4.93 -9.94 6.80
CA PRO A 88 -4.62 -9.67 8.20
C PRO A 88 -3.14 -9.35 8.42
N SER A 89 -2.85 -8.60 9.47
CA SER A 89 -1.49 -8.27 9.89
C SER A 89 -1.41 -8.27 11.42
N GLU A 90 -0.20 -8.32 11.96
CA GLU A 90 0.03 -8.30 13.41
C GLU A 90 -0.49 -7.02 14.08
N SER A 91 -0.58 -5.90 13.34
CA SER A 91 -1.10 -4.63 13.88
C SER A 91 -2.61 -4.62 14.10
N GLY A 92 -3.33 -5.64 13.63
CA GLY A 92 -4.80 -5.71 13.71
C GLY A 92 -5.55 -4.92 12.64
N TYR A 93 -4.88 -3.98 11.95
CA TYR A 93 -5.47 -3.15 10.89
C TYR A 93 -5.32 -3.75 9.49
N GLY A 94 -4.65 -4.89 9.37
CA GLY A 94 -4.38 -5.53 8.10
C GLY A 94 -3.29 -4.85 7.29
N GLN A 95 -3.19 -5.29 6.04
CA GLN A 95 -2.30 -4.80 5.01
C GLN A 95 -2.98 -5.02 3.65
N LEU A 96 -2.70 -4.16 2.69
CA LEU A 96 -3.22 -4.27 1.34
C LEU A 96 -2.09 -4.73 0.42
N PHE A 97 -2.18 -5.94 -0.13
CA PHE A 97 -1.21 -6.50 -1.05
C PHE A 97 -1.57 -6.21 -2.50
N ALA A 98 -0.60 -5.78 -3.30
CA ALA A 98 -0.66 -5.90 -4.74
C ALA A 98 -0.15 -7.29 -5.13
N ARG A 99 -1.04 -8.12 -5.70
CA ARG A 99 -0.70 -9.47 -6.17
C ARG A 99 -0.89 -9.56 -7.68
N CYS A 100 -0.03 -10.32 -8.34
CA CYS A 100 -0.29 -10.66 -9.74
C CYS A 100 -1.58 -11.49 -9.84
N PRO A 101 -2.56 -11.12 -10.68
CA PRO A 101 -3.79 -11.91 -10.83
C PRO A 101 -3.52 -13.29 -11.47
N ALA A 102 -2.45 -13.41 -12.26
CA ALA A 102 -2.09 -14.65 -12.94
C ALA A 102 -1.32 -15.63 -12.04
N CYS A 103 -0.16 -15.23 -11.50
CA CYS A 103 0.69 -16.13 -10.70
C CYS A 103 0.58 -15.94 -9.18
N ARG A 104 -0.26 -15.01 -8.70
CA ARG A 104 -0.53 -14.73 -7.28
C ARG A 104 0.65 -14.25 -6.42
N VAL A 105 1.84 -14.07 -7.03
CA VAL A 105 3.01 -13.47 -6.39
C VAL A 105 2.65 -12.11 -5.81
N ALA A 106 2.99 -11.90 -4.53
CA ALA A 106 2.87 -10.60 -3.87
C ALA A 106 4.05 -9.71 -4.29
N LEU A 107 3.75 -8.54 -4.85
CA LEU A 107 4.75 -7.63 -5.42
C LEU A 107 5.10 -6.52 -4.44
N TRP A 108 4.09 -5.88 -3.86
CA TRP A 108 4.26 -4.93 -2.77
C TRP A 108 3.04 -4.93 -1.85
N SER A 109 3.17 -4.27 -0.71
CA SER A 109 2.04 -3.99 0.17
C SER A 109 2.01 -2.57 0.72
N HIS A 110 0.84 -2.18 1.19
CA HIS A 110 0.60 -0.96 1.94
C HIS A 110 0.16 -1.33 3.36
N TYR A 111 0.85 -0.76 4.35
CA TYR A 111 0.53 -0.98 5.76
C TYR A 111 -0.33 0.16 6.31
N ALA A 112 -1.18 -0.18 7.28
CA ALA A 112 -2.05 0.78 7.93
C ALA A 112 -1.30 1.90 8.69
N GLY A 113 0.02 1.83 8.86
CA GLY A 113 0.83 2.90 9.43
C GLY A 113 1.01 4.09 8.50
N ALA A 114 0.99 3.89 7.18
CA ALA A 114 1.24 4.95 6.19
C ALA A 114 0.14 5.03 5.10
N GLY A 115 -0.85 4.13 5.11
CA GLY A 115 -1.84 4.07 4.03
C GLY A 115 -1.17 3.78 2.69
N LEU A 116 -1.68 4.36 1.60
CA LEU A 116 -1.03 4.24 0.28
C LEU A 116 0.15 5.20 0.10
N ALA A 117 0.56 5.98 1.11
CA ALA A 117 1.65 6.93 0.95
C ALA A 117 3.02 6.23 0.80
N SER A 118 3.14 5.01 1.33
CA SER A 118 4.34 4.18 1.22
C SER A 118 3.99 2.76 0.78
N ALA A 119 4.86 2.19 -0.04
CA ALA A 119 4.82 0.82 -0.51
C ALA A 119 5.99 0.01 0.08
N PHE A 120 5.73 -1.26 0.36
CA PHE A 120 6.68 -2.23 0.86
C PHE A 120 6.88 -3.28 -0.23
N VAL A 121 7.86 -3.04 -1.10
CA VAL A 121 8.15 -3.87 -2.26
C VAL A 121 8.84 -5.15 -1.82
N ARG A 122 8.38 -6.30 -2.31
CA ARG A 122 9.03 -7.59 -2.06
C ARG A 122 10.35 -7.60 -2.82
N VAL A 123 11.46 -7.55 -2.09
CA VAL A 123 12.80 -7.43 -2.70
C VAL A 123 13.06 -8.51 -3.74
N GLY A 124 12.66 -9.75 -3.47
CA GLY A 124 12.81 -10.87 -4.41
C GLY A 124 11.99 -10.77 -5.70
N THR A 125 11.18 -9.71 -5.88
CA THR A 125 10.47 -9.42 -7.15
C THR A 125 11.13 -8.31 -7.96
N LEU A 126 12.23 -7.73 -7.47
CA LEU A 126 13.09 -6.84 -8.26
C LEU A 126 13.97 -7.68 -9.19
N ASP A 127 14.36 -7.12 -10.34
CA ASP A 127 15.21 -7.83 -11.31
C ASP A 127 16.64 -8.05 -10.77
N ASP A 128 17.13 -7.12 -9.94
CA ASP A 128 18.43 -7.20 -9.25
C ASP A 128 18.25 -7.20 -7.71
N PRO A 129 17.72 -8.29 -7.11
CA PRO A 129 17.37 -8.31 -5.69
C PRO A 129 18.59 -8.22 -4.76
N ASP A 130 19.75 -8.71 -5.20
CA ASP A 130 21.01 -8.74 -4.43
C ASP A 130 21.54 -7.34 -4.08
N ARG A 131 21.05 -6.30 -4.77
CA ARG A 131 21.39 -4.91 -4.49
C ARG A 131 20.75 -4.37 -3.21
N TRP A 132 19.81 -5.11 -2.62
CA TRP A 132 18.97 -4.67 -1.51
C TRP A 132 19.02 -5.66 -0.32
N PRO A 133 20.21 -5.87 0.29
CA PRO A 133 20.30 -6.63 1.52
C PRO A 133 19.50 -5.94 2.65
N PRO A 134 19.12 -6.66 3.72
CA PRO A 134 18.42 -6.04 4.84
C PRO A 134 19.28 -5.01 5.56
N ASP A 135 18.74 -3.81 5.76
CA ASP A 135 19.32 -2.82 6.66
C ASP A 135 19.08 -3.19 8.13
N ILE A 136 18.00 -3.93 8.39
CA ILE A 136 17.63 -4.42 9.73
C ILE A 136 16.79 -5.70 9.69
N HIS A 137 16.99 -6.57 10.69
CA HIS A 137 16.12 -7.68 11.02
C HIS A 137 15.16 -7.30 12.16
N ILE A 138 13.85 -7.40 11.92
CA ILE A 138 12.81 -6.97 12.88
C ILE A 138 11.95 -8.15 13.30
N PHE A 139 11.30 -8.03 14.47
CA PHE A 139 10.47 -9.08 15.06
C PHE A 139 11.23 -10.40 15.28
N THR A 140 12.52 -10.34 15.61
CA THR A 140 13.38 -11.53 15.74
C THR A 140 12.94 -12.48 16.85
N ARG A 141 12.09 -12.03 17.79
CA ARG A 141 11.43 -12.91 18.78
C ARG A 141 10.65 -14.07 18.14
N SER A 142 10.22 -13.91 16.89
CA SER A 142 9.48 -14.93 16.11
C SER A 142 10.33 -15.61 15.02
N LYS A 143 11.62 -15.28 14.92
CA LYS A 143 12.56 -15.88 13.97
C LYS A 143 12.56 -17.39 14.15
N GLN A 144 12.58 -18.13 13.04
CA GLN A 144 12.73 -19.59 13.14
C GLN A 144 14.14 -19.92 13.70
N PRO A 145 14.28 -20.94 14.56
CA PRO A 145 15.54 -21.20 15.26
C PRO A 145 16.74 -21.40 14.32
N TRP A 146 16.53 -22.05 13.16
CA TRP A 146 17.58 -22.37 12.19
C TRP A 146 18.06 -21.17 11.35
N VAL A 147 17.32 -20.06 11.31
CA VAL A 147 17.74 -18.88 10.53
C VAL A 147 18.89 -18.18 11.25
N VAL A 148 20.06 -18.12 10.63
CA VAL A 148 21.21 -17.39 11.18
C VAL A 148 21.15 -15.93 10.71
N ILE A 149 21.18 -14.99 11.65
CA ILE A 149 21.39 -13.57 11.35
C ILE A 149 22.90 -13.33 11.46
N PRO A 150 23.56 -12.74 10.45
CA PRO A 150 25.00 -12.47 10.48
C PRO A 150 25.41 -11.67 11.71
N GLU A 151 26.59 -11.97 12.25
CA GLU A 151 27.17 -11.20 13.34
C GLU A 151 27.36 -9.73 12.91
N GLY A 152 27.00 -8.80 13.79
CA GLY A 152 27.03 -7.36 13.50
C GLY A 152 25.85 -6.81 12.70
N ALA A 153 24.94 -7.64 12.20
CA ALA A 153 23.72 -7.15 11.54
C ALA A 153 22.76 -6.52 12.56
N ASN A 154 22.11 -5.42 12.19
CA ASN A 154 21.08 -4.79 13.03
C ASN A 154 19.91 -5.75 13.21
N ALA A 155 19.58 -6.10 14.46
CA ALA A 155 18.52 -7.04 14.78
C ALA A 155 17.78 -6.66 16.06
N VAL A 156 16.44 -6.63 16.00
CA VAL A 156 15.60 -6.27 17.15
C VAL A 156 14.42 -7.25 17.35
N PRO A 157 14.05 -7.57 18.60
CA PRO A 157 12.95 -8.50 18.88
C PRO A 157 11.57 -7.96 18.52
N GLY A 158 11.44 -6.65 18.30
CA GLY A 158 10.19 -5.95 17.96
C GLY A 158 10.35 -5.03 16.75
N TYR A 159 9.62 -3.91 16.76
CA TYR A 159 9.83 -2.82 15.82
C TYR A 159 10.96 -1.91 16.30
N TYR A 160 11.63 -1.23 15.38
CA TYR A 160 12.76 -0.34 15.69
C TYR A 160 12.34 1.13 15.70
N ASP A 161 13.22 1.98 16.22
CA ASP A 161 13.07 3.43 16.19
C ASP A 161 13.58 3.97 14.85
N ARG A 162 12.65 4.52 14.04
CA ARG A 162 12.92 5.00 12.69
C ARG A 162 13.97 6.11 12.68
N GLU A 163 13.87 7.07 13.59
CA GLU A 163 14.75 8.24 13.63
C GLU A 163 16.20 7.86 13.95
N LYS A 164 16.40 6.75 14.66
CA LYS A 164 17.73 6.24 15.00
C LYS A 164 18.35 5.35 13.93
N SER A 165 17.52 4.68 13.14
CA SER A 165 17.99 3.60 12.27
C SER A 165 18.12 4.00 10.80
N TRP A 166 17.35 5.00 10.36
CA TRP A 166 17.30 5.37 8.94
C TRP A 166 18.43 6.35 8.56
N PRO A 167 18.99 6.24 7.34
CA PRO A 167 19.85 7.27 6.80
C PRO A 167 19.15 8.64 6.76
N ALA A 168 19.91 9.72 6.93
CA ALA A 168 19.38 11.09 6.94
C ALA A 168 18.62 11.44 5.65
N GLU A 169 19.10 10.97 4.50
CA GLU A 169 18.41 11.13 3.20
C GLU A 169 17.02 10.46 3.20
N SER A 170 16.95 9.23 3.71
CA SER A 170 15.69 8.48 3.81
C SER A 170 14.72 9.14 4.79
N LEU A 171 15.21 9.72 5.90
CA LEU A 171 14.40 10.49 6.84
C LEU A 171 13.82 11.75 6.18
N ALA A 172 14.64 12.51 5.44
CA ALA A 172 14.18 13.70 4.73
C ALA A 172 13.10 13.37 3.69
N ARG A 173 13.31 12.30 2.92
CA ARG A 173 12.32 11.78 1.96
C ARG A 173 11.04 11.29 2.64
N SER A 174 11.16 10.57 3.75
CA SER A 174 10.00 10.14 4.54
C SER A 174 9.23 11.34 5.12
N GLN A 175 9.91 12.43 5.46
CA GLN A 175 9.26 13.64 5.98
C GLN A 175 8.45 14.35 4.88
N ALA A 176 8.90 14.28 3.62
CA ALA A 176 8.18 14.85 2.48
C ALA A 176 6.79 14.20 2.27
N ILE A 177 6.64 12.92 2.61
CA ILE A 177 5.34 12.22 2.55
C ILE A 177 4.54 12.26 3.87
N ALA A 178 5.06 12.90 4.93
CA ALA A 178 4.37 13.00 6.22
C ALA A 178 2.98 13.67 6.12
N PRO A 179 2.74 14.72 5.31
CA PRO A 179 1.40 15.31 5.16
C PRO A 179 0.38 14.31 4.59
N ARG A 180 0.80 13.46 3.64
CA ARG A 180 -0.03 12.40 3.05
C ARG A 180 -0.41 11.34 4.09
N ILE A 181 0.57 10.91 4.89
CA ILE A 181 0.33 9.99 6.01
C ILE A 181 -0.62 10.61 7.04
N GLY A 182 -0.42 11.89 7.38
CA GLY A 182 -1.28 12.63 8.30
C GLY A 182 -2.74 12.72 7.82
N ALA A 183 -2.95 13.00 6.53
CA ALA A 183 -4.30 13.00 5.93
C ALA A 183 -4.95 11.61 6.00
N TYR A 184 -4.19 10.54 5.75
CA TYR A 184 -4.67 9.18 5.91
C TYR A 184 -5.03 8.85 7.38
N HIS A 185 -4.20 9.25 8.36
CA HIS A 185 -4.50 9.05 9.78
C HIS A 185 -5.72 9.85 10.23
N ALA A 186 -5.92 11.07 9.74
CA ALA A 186 -7.11 11.85 10.01
C ALA A 186 -8.38 11.14 9.52
N ALA A 187 -8.39 10.68 8.27
CA ALA A 187 -9.50 9.90 7.72
C ALA A 187 -9.74 8.59 8.49
N LEU A 188 -8.68 7.88 8.88
CA LEU A 188 -8.79 6.67 9.71
C LEU A 188 -9.38 6.99 11.09
N ALA A 189 -8.99 8.09 11.71
CA ALA A 189 -9.50 8.51 13.01
C ALA A 189 -10.99 8.89 12.94
N ASP A 190 -11.40 9.60 11.89
CA ASP A 190 -12.80 9.92 11.63
C ASP A 190 -13.63 8.64 11.41
N LEU A 191 -13.12 7.71 10.60
CA LEU A 191 -13.80 6.43 10.37
C LEU A 191 -13.91 5.59 11.65
N LYS A 192 -12.84 5.51 12.44
CA LYS A 192 -12.85 4.83 13.75
C LYS A 192 -13.91 5.41 14.67
N ARG A 193 -14.04 6.74 14.71
CA ARG A 193 -15.07 7.42 15.51
C ARG A 193 -16.47 7.04 15.03
N LEU A 194 -16.70 7.08 13.71
CA LEU A 194 -17.99 6.74 13.11
C LEU A 194 -18.44 5.31 13.45
N VAL A 195 -17.53 4.33 13.40
CA VAL A 195 -17.84 2.92 13.67
C VAL A 195 -17.57 2.51 15.12
N ALA A 196 -17.21 3.45 15.98
CA ALA A 196 -16.83 3.14 17.36
C ALA A 196 -17.98 2.47 18.09
N ASN A 197 -19.20 2.98 18.00
CA ASN A 197 -20.30 2.56 18.85
C ASN A 197 -21.11 1.37 18.30
N GLY A 198 -20.56 0.66 17.31
CA GLY A 198 -21.21 -0.48 16.68
C GLY A 198 -21.54 -0.20 15.22
N PRO A 199 -22.50 -0.94 14.64
CA PRO A 199 -22.95 -0.71 13.28
C PRO A 199 -23.52 0.71 13.10
N VAL A 200 -23.34 1.28 11.91
CA VAL A 200 -23.90 2.61 11.59
C VAL A 200 -25.41 2.49 11.40
N GLU A 201 -26.19 3.19 12.23
CA GLU A 201 -27.66 3.10 12.27
C GLU A 201 -28.39 4.06 11.31
N GLY A 202 -27.70 5.05 10.73
CA GLY A 202 -28.32 6.02 9.84
C GLY A 202 -27.31 6.97 9.18
N TRP A 203 -27.82 7.99 8.47
CA TRP A 203 -26.95 9.01 7.88
C TRP A 203 -26.20 9.77 8.98
N PRO A 204 -24.87 9.93 8.91
CA PRO A 204 -24.11 10.59 9.97
C PRO A 204 -24.53 12.06 10.15
N GLY A 205 -24.62 12.56 11.38
CA GLY A 205 -24.94 13.96 11.64
C GLY A 205 -23.78 14.94 11.35
N ARG A 206 -22.52 14.49 11.46
CA ARG A 206 -21.35 15.34 11.23
C ARG A 206 -21.01 15.42 9.76
N GLU A 207 -20.86 16.64 9.24
CA GLU A 207 -20.50 16.86 7.83
C GLU A 207 -19.19 16.16 7.43
N GLY A 208 -18.17 16.15 8.30
CA GLY A 208 -16.92 15.43 8.04
C GLY A 208 -17.11 13.92 7.86
N ASP A 209 -17.97 13.29 8.66
CA ASP A 209 -18.26 11.85 8.56
C ASP A 209 -19.06 11.56 7.28
N GLN A 210 -20.00 12.44 6.92
CA GLN A 210 -20.74 12.35 5.66
C GLN A 210 -19.81 12.49 4.45
N ARG A 211 -18.88 13.46 4.48
CA ARG A 211 -17.89 13.68 3.43
C ARG A 211 -17.01 12.44 3.23
N LEU A 212 -16.51 11.89 4.32
CA LEU A 212 -15.68 10.68 4.29
C LEU A 212 -16.46 9.47 3.72
N LEU A 213 -17.68 9.21 4.19
CA LEU A 213 -18.49 8.09 3.67
C LEU A 213 -18.77 8.25 2.18
N LYS A 214 -19.14 9.45 1.72
CA LYS A 214 -19.35 9.73 0.30
C LYS A 214 -18.09 9.44 -0.53
N GLY A 215 -16.93 9.91 -0.06
CA GLY A 215 -15.65 9.64 -0.72
C GLY A 215 -15.31 8.15 -0.79
N LEU A 216 -15.44 7.42 0.32
CA LEU A 216 -15.14 5.99 0.39
C LEU A 216 -16.11 5.13 -0.44
N ALA A 217 -17.40 5.51 -0.47
CA ALA A 217 -18.42 4.88 -1.31
C ALA A 217 -18.11 5.09 -2.80
N ALA A 218 -17.75 6.31 -3.20
CA ALA A 218 -17.37 6.60 -4.59
C ALA A 218 -16.13 5.79 -5.03
N CYS A 219 -15.19 5.52 -4.12
CA CYS A 219 -14.02 4.68 -4.39
C CYS A 219 -14.35 3.19 -4.63
N ARG A 220 -15.61 2.77 -4.51
CA ARG A 220 -16.03 1.40 -4.84
C ARG A 220 -16.32 1.21 -6.34
N PHE A 221 -16.44 2.30 -7.09
CA PHE A 221 -16.69 2.29 -8.52
C PHE A 221 -15.38 2.43 -9.30
N GLU A 222 -15.29 1.71 -10.42
CA GLU A 222 -14.16 1.75 -11.34
C GLU A 222 -14.25 2.98 -12.25
N ALA A 223 -13.15 3.71 -12.38
CA ALA A 223 -13.09 4.88 -13.24
C ALA A 223 -13.27 4.50 -14.72
N GLY A 224 -14.13 5.22 -15.44
CA GLY A 224 -14.43 4.94 -16.85
C GLY A 224 -15.43 3.81 -17.09
N ALA A 225 -15.77 3.02 -16.06
CA ALA A 225 -16.84 2.03 -16.14
C ALA A 225 -18.22 2.72 -16.09
N THR A 226 -19.18 2.12 -16.80
CA THR A 226 -20.58 2.54 -16.78
C THR A 226 -21.42 1.51 -16.03
N TYR A 227 -22.27 1.99 -15.14
CA TYR A 227 -23.11 1.17 -14.28
C TYR A 227 -24.59 1.45 -14.53
N THR A 228 -25.39 0.39 -14.61
CA THR A 228 -26.86 0.48 -14.53
C THR A 228 -27.27 0.84 -13.10
N GLU A 229 -28.50 1.34 -12.93
CA GLU A 229 -29.04 1.60 -11.59
C GLU A 229 -29.00 0.37 -10.67
N LYS A 230 -29.31 -0.81 -11.24
CA LYS A 230 -29.25 -2.07 -10.50
C LYS A 230 -27.84 -2.37 -10.00
N GLN A 231 -26.82 -2.23 -10.85
CA GLN A 231 -25.43 -2.46 -10.47
C GLN A 231 -24.96 -1.49 -9.39
N VAL A 232 -25.33 -0.20 -9.49
CA VAL A 232 -25.04 0.79 -8.43
C VAL A 232 -25.69 0.37 -7.11
N SER A 233 -26.97 0.00 -7.15
CA SER A 233 -27.73 -0.41 -5.97
C SER A 233 -27.15 -1.67 -5.31
N ASP A 234 -26.80 -2.68 -6.10
CA ASP A 234 -26.24 -3.95 -5.62
C ASP A 234 -24.87 -3.74 -4.96
N LEU A 235 -24.01 -2.94 -5.59
CA LEU A 235 -22.67 -2.60 -5.09
C LEU A 235 -22.74 -1.81 -3.77
N LEU A 236 -23.57 -0.77 -3.72
CA LEU A 236 -23.74 0.03 -2.50
C LEU A 236 -24.37 -0.78 -1.38
N ARG A 237 -25.36 -1.63 -1.67
CA ARG A 237 -25.99 -2.51 -0.68
C ARG A 237 -24.98 -3.48 -0.08
N GLY A 238 -24.18 -4.13 -0.92
CA GLY A 238 -23.12 -5.05 -0.47
C GLY A 238 -22.09 -4.35 0.41
N TRP A 239 -21.67 -3.14 0.02
CA TRP A 239 -20.71 -2.36 0.80
C TRP A 239 -21.28 -1.90 2.16
N LEU A 240 -22.49 -1.33 2.18
CA LEU A 240 -23.15 -0.85 3.40
C LEU A 240 -23.43 -1.99 4.39
N ALA A 241 -23.83 -3.17 3.91
CA ALA A 241 -24.09 -4.34 4.75
C ALA A 241 -22.87 -4.77 5.59
N GLY A 242 -21.66 -4.42 5.15
CA GLY A 242 -20.43 -4.72 5.89
C GLY A 242 -20.27 -3.94 7.20
N PHE A 243 -20.93 -2.78 7.35
CA PHE A 243 -20.71 -1.89 8.50
C PHE A 243 -21.97 -1.21 9.08
N CYS A 244 -23.08 -1.17 8.36
CA CYS A 244 -24.35 -0.60 8.82
C CYS A 244 -25.21 -1.63 9.57
N ALA A 245 -26.14 -1.13 10.41
CA ALA A 245 -27.17 -1.95 11.02
C ALA A 245 -28.24 -2.37 9.97
N PRO A 246 -28.94 -3.51 10.15
CA PRO A 246 -30.11 -3.83 9.35
C PRO A 246 -31.14 -2.70 9.41
N GLY A 247 -31.58 -2.19 8.26
CA GLY A 247 -32.51 -1.05 8.18
C GLY A 247 -31.90 0.31 8.53
N GLY A 248 -30.57 0.39 8.70
CA GLY A 248 -29.87 1.65 8.91
C GLY A 248 -29.68 2.45 7.62
N LEU A 249 -28.49 3.01 7.42
CA LEU A 249 -28.17 3.75 6.19
C LEU A 249 -28.36 2.87 4.94
N ASP A 250 -29.32 3.24 4.10
CA ASP A 250 -29.69 2.49 2.91
C ASP A 250 -28.98 2.97 1.63
N HIS A 251 -28.87 2.06 0.66
CA HIS A 251 -28.25 2.29 -0.64
C HIS A 251 -28.92 3.37 -1.51
N VAL A 252 -30.23 3.63 -1.35
CA VAL A 252 -30.95 4.68 -2.09
C VAL A 252 -30.51 6.04 -1.58
N THR A 253 -30.50 6.23 -0.25
CA THR A 253 -29.99 7.45 0.39
C THR A 253 -28.53 7.67 0.00
N MET A 254 -27.67 6.66 0.12
CA MET A 254 -26.25 6.77 -0.28
C MET A 254 -26.10 7.16 -1.76
N ARG A 255 -26.85 6.52 -2.67
CA ARG A 255 -26.80 6.84 -4.10
C ARG A 255 -27.20 8.29 -4.37
N ARG A 256 -28.29 8.77 -3.74
CA ARG A 256 -28.73 10.18 -3.87
C ARG A 256 -27.63 11.13 -3.44
N GLU A 257 -27.04 10.90 -2.27
CA GLU A 257 -25.96 11.72 -1.72
C GLU A 257 -24.70 11.74 -2.61
N LEU A 258 -24.39 10.62 -3.28
CA LEU A 258 -23.29 10.56 -4.25
C LEU A 258 -23.60 11.35 -5.53
N VAL A 259 -24.85 11.35 -6.00
CA VAL A 259 -25.29 12.14 -7.15
C VAL A 259 -25.29 13.63 -6.81
N ASP A 260 -25.86 14.01 -5.67
CA ASP A 260 -25.94 15.41 -5.20
C ASP A 260 -24.54 16.01 -4.99
N ALA A 261 -23.58 15.20 -4.54
CA ALA A 261 -22.18 15.59 -4.39
C ALA A 261 -21.42 15.72 -5.73
N GLY A 262 -22.00 15.23 -6.83
CA GLY A 262 -21.36 15.13 -8.14
C GLY A 262 -20.29 14.03 -8.21
N LEU A 263 -20.32 13.06 -7.31
CA LEU A 263 -19.41 11.90 -7.30
C LEU A 263 -19.89 10.79 -8.24
N LEU A 264 -21.20 10.61 -8.36
CA LEU A 264 -21.84 9.80 -9.40
C LEU A 264 -22.57 10.71 -10.38
N VAL A 265 -22.31 10.55 -11.66
CA VAL A 265 -22.93 11.32 -12.74
C VAL A 265 -23.89 10.43 -13.49
N ARG A 266 -25.14 10.88 -13.62
CA ARG A 266 -26.18 10.22 -14.42
C ARG A 266 -26.08 10.67 -15.87
N ASP A 267 -26.31 9.75 -16.82
CA ASP A 267 -26.50 10.15 -18.21
C ASP A 267 -27.78 10.96 -18.39
N LYS A 268 -27.94 11.60 -19.57
CA LYS A 268 -29.12 12.44 -19.86
C LYS A 268 -30.44 11.66 -19.82
N ALA A 269 -30.39 10.35 -20.08
CA ALA A 269 -31.56 9.48 -20.04
C ALA A 269 -31.90 8.98 -18.62
N GLY A 270 -31.02 9.18 -17.65
CA GLY A 270 -31.11 8.64 -16.29
C GLY A 270 -30.94 7.12 -16.20
N ALA A 271 -30.49 6.46 -17.26
CA ALA A 271 -30.39 5.01 -17.39
C ALA A 271 -29.05 4.45 -16.86
N SER A 272 -27.99 5.26 -16.89
CA SER A 272 -26.65 4.83 -16.49
C SER A 272 -25.92 5.86 -15.62
N TYR A 273 -24.94 5.35 -14.88
CA TYR A 273 -24.11 6.09 -13.94
C TYR A 273 -22.63 5.90 -14.28
N THR A 274 -21.85 6.96 -14.12
CA THR A 274 -20.39 6.93 -14.14
C THR A 274 -19.86 7.61 -12.88
N VAL A 275 -18.72 7.15 -12.37
CA VAL A 275 -18.05 7.84 -11.25
C VAL A 275 -17.21 9.00 -11.77
N ASN A 276 -17.12 10.08 -11.00
CA ASN A 276 -16.26 11.23 -11.30
C ASN A 276 -14.97 11.18 -10.46
N PRO A 277 -13.85 10.67 -10.98
CA PRO A 277 -12.63 10.47 -10.20
C PRO A 277 -11.99 11.78 -9.72
N ALA A 278 -12.16 12.87 -10.49
CA ALA A 278 -11.63 14.17 -10.13
C ALA A 278 -12.31 14.72 -8.87
N ARG A 279 -13.61 14.45 -8.71
CA ARG A 279 -14.37 14.86 -7.52
C ARG A 279 -14.07 14.02 -6.28
N ILE A 280 -13.64 12.77 -6.42
CA ILE A 280 -13.29 11.92 -5.27
C ILE A 280 -12.20 12.55 -4.41
N ALA A 281 -11.19 13.16 -5.04
CA ALA A 281 -10.06 13.78 -4.37
C ALA A 281 -10.47 14.91 -3.40
N ASP A 282 -11.61 15.56 -3.65
CA ASP A 282 -12.15 16.55 -2.72
C ASP A 282 -12.61 15.88 -1.42
N PHE A 283 -13.22 14.70 -1.49
CA PHE A 283 -13.92 14.06 -0.37
C PHE A 283 -13.02 13.20 0.51
N VAL A 284 -12.01 12.55 -0.09
CA VAL A 284 -11.11 11.64 0.62
C VAL A 284 -9.72 11.71 0.01
N ALA A 285 -8.70 11.82 0.87
CA ALA A 285 -7.32 11.80 0.43
C ALA A 285 -7.00 10.49 -0.31
N ASP A 286 -6.16 10.56 -1.34
CA ASP A 286 -5.78 9.41 -2.18
C ASP A 286 -5.29 8.23 -1.34
N ASP A 287 -4.47 8.52 -0.34
CA ASP A 287 -3.89 7.53 0.55
C ASP A 287 -4.91 6.87 1.50
N ALA A 288 -6.11 7.43 1.60
CA ALA A 288 -7.25 6.95 2.39
C ALA A 288 -8.38 6.31 1.57
N ARG A 289 -8.31 6.33 0.22
CA ARG A 289 -9.35 5.74 -0.67
C ARG A 289 -9.59 4.25 -0.45
N TRP A 290 -8.60 3.56 0.11
CA TRP A 290 -8.66 2.13 0.47
C TRP A 290 -9.16 1.90 1.90
N LEU A 291 -9.53 2.91 2.68
CA LEU A 291 -10.15 2.65 3.98
C LEU A 291 -11.47 1.91 3.77
N ASP A 292 -11.67 0.82 4.51
CA ASP A 292 -12.88 0.02 4.45
C ASP A 292 -13.58 0.05 5.81
N PRO A 293 -14.78 0.66 5.92
CA PRO A 293 -15.51 0.78 7.18
C PRO A 293 -15.73 -0.56 7.89
N ALA A 294 -16.00 -1.64 7.15
CA ALA A 294 -16.21 -2.96 7.74
C ALA A 294 -14.95 -3.49 8.43
N SER A 295 -13.81 -3.39 7.75
CA SER A 295 -12.49 -3.76 8.27
C SER A 295 -12.10 -2.91 9.49
N VAL A 296 -12.35 -1.59 9.45
CA VAL A 296 -12.05 -0.70 10.59
C VAL A 296 -12.95 -1.03 11.79
N ARG A 297 -14.24 -1.29 11.57
CA ARG A 297 -15.17 -1.70 12.63
C ARG A 297 -14.71 -2.98 13.32
N GLU A 298 -14.29 -3.97 12.54
CA GLU A 298 -13.76 -5.24 13.06
C GLU A 298 -12.49 -5.02 13.90
N ALA A 299 -11.57 -4.17 13.43
CA ALA A 299 -10.36 -3.82 14.18
C ALA A 299 -10.70 -3.14 15.52
N VAL A 300 -11.63 -2.17 15.51
CA VAL A 300 -12.09 -1.49 16.74
C VAL A 300 -12.75 -2.47 17.72
N ARG A 301 -13.55 -3.42 17.21
CA ARG A 301 -14.15 -4.48 18.04
C ARG A 301 -13.08 -5.32 18.73
N ARG A 302 -12.07 -5.78 17.98
CA ARG A 302 -10.97 -6.59 18.53
C ARG A 302 -10.14 -5.85 19.57
N GLU A 303 -9.84 -4.56 19.34
CA GLU A 303 -9.14 -3.75 20.34
C GLU A 303 -9.93 -3.64 21.64
N ARG A 304 -11.25 -3.43 21.56
CA ARG A 304 -12.12 -3.38 22.75
C ARG A 304 -12.14 -4.71 23.50
N GLU A 305 -12.25 -5.82 22.77
CA GLU A 305 -12.21 -7.16 23.36
C GLU A 305 -10.86 -7.45 24.02
N SER A 306 -9.74 -7.04 23.41
CA SER A 306 -8.41 -7.17 24.02
C SER A 306 -8.32 -6.38 25.33
N ARG A 307 -8.68 -5.10 25.32
CA ARG A 307 -8.66 -4.26 26.53
C ARG A 307 -9.56 -4.79 27.64
N LYS A 308 -10.67 -5.46 27.30
CA LYS A 308 -11.53 -6.12 28.29
C LYS A 308 -10.83 -7.33 28.91
N ARG A 309 -10.15 -8.16 28.12
CA ARG A 309 -9.35 -9.29 28.63
C ARG A 309 -8.21 -8.83 29.52
N ASP A 310 -7.48 -7.79 29.11
CA ASP A 310 -6.33 -7.25 29.87
C ASP A 310 -6.74 -6.60 31.20
N ARG A 311 -8.02 -6.20 31.34
CA ARG A 311 -8.57 -5.67 32.60
C ARG A 311 -9.16 -6.75 33.51
N ALA A 312 -9.41 -7.94 32.97
CA ALA A 312 -10.06 -9.05 33.66
C ALA A 312 -9.06 -10.10 34.18
N GLY A 313 -7.82 -10.08 33.68
CA GLY A 313 -6.69 -10.87 34.19
C GLY A 313 -5.75 -10.02 35.02
#